data_AF-A0A821NVP3-F1
#
_entry.id   AF-A0A821NVP3-F1
#
_cell.length_a   1.000
_cell.length_b   1.000
_cell.length_c   1.000
_cell.angle_alpha   90.00
_cell.angle_beta   90.00
_cell.angle_gamma   90.00
#
_symmetry.space_group_name_H-M   'P 1'
#
loop_
_entity.id
_entity.type
_entity.pdbx_description
1 polymer ?
#
loop_
_entity_poly.entity_id
_entity_poly.type
_entity_poly.pdbx_seq_one_letter_code
_entity_poly.pdbx_strand_id
1 'polypeptide(L)'
;MSRQRAQAVSETMSKPNNIRNMCVIAHVDHGKSTLTDALVWKAGIITEQQAGERCFTDSRDDEREKGITIKASSVSMYYTLDDQIL
;
A
#
# COMPACT_ATOMS: atom_id res chain seq x y z
N MET A 1 -4.48 10.28 9.47
CA MET A 1 -5.34 9.08 9.59
C MET A 1 -6.56 9.42 10.42
N SER A 2 -7.78 9.16 9.91
CA SER A 2 -8.99 9.27 10.74
C SER A 2 -8.90 8.29 11.91
N ARG A 3 -9.17 8.75 13.14
CA ARG A 3 -9.08 7.92 14.37
C ARG A 3 -9.81 6.57 14.24
N GLN A 4 -10.90 6.56 13.49
CA GLN A 4 -11.74 5.39 13.25
C GLN A 4 -11.01 4.24 12.52
N ARG A 5 -10.12 4.53 11.56
CA ARG A 5 -9.35 3.49 10.85
C ARG A 5 -8.25 2.88 11.71
N ALA A 6 -7.57 3.70 12.49
CA ALA A 6 -6.54 3.21 13.41
C ALA A 6 -7.13 2.25 14.45
N GLN A 7 -8.35 2.55 14.94
CA GLN A 7 -9.08 1.67 15.84
C GLN A 7 -9.48 0.35 15.16
N ALA A 8 -10.04 0.39 13.94
CA ALA A 8 -10.40 -0.82 13.19
C ALA A 8 -9.19 -1.73 12.89
N VAL A 9 -8.02 -1.15 12.59
CA VAL A 9 -6.76 -1.90 12.45
C VAL A 9 -6.40 -2.58 13.77
N SER A 10 -6.42 -1.85 14.89
CA SER A 10 -6.11 -2.40 16.22
C SER A 10 -7.03 -3.56 16.60
N GLU A 11 -8.33 -3.45 16.30
CA GLU A 11 -9.30 -4.52 16.55
C GLU A 11 -9.07 -5.74 15.63
N THR A 12 -8.59 -5.52 14.41
CA THR A 12 -8.27 -6.61 13.47
C THR A 12 -6.98 -7.34 13.87
N MET A 13 -6.04 -6.66 14.53
CA MET A 13 -4.80 -7.27 15.00
C MET A 13 -5.03 -8.42 15.99
N SER A 14 -6.17 -8.46 16.69
CA SER A 14 -6.54 -9.58 17.57
C SER A 14 -7.14 -10.78 16.82
N LYS A 15 -7.32 -10.71 15.49
CA LYS A 15 -7.90 -11.76 14.64
C LYS A 15 -6.87 -12.20 13.59
N PRO A 16 -5.93 -13.12 13.91
CA PRO A 16 -4.84 -13.49 13.00
C PRO A 16 -5.29 -13.99 11.63
N ASN A 17 -6.44 -14.68 11.56
CA ASN A 17 -7.01 -15.18 10.31
C ASN A 17 -7.39 -14.10 9.30
N ASN A 18 -7.48 -12.83 9.73
CA ASN A 18 -7.80 -11.69 8.87
C ASN A 18 -6.54 -10.90 8.45
N ILE A 19 -5.36 -11.25 8.96
CA ILE A 19 -4.10 -10.57 8.64
C ILE A 19 -3.48 -11.26 7.41
N ARG A 20 -3.04 -10.45 6.43
CA ARG A 20 -2.34 -10.91 5.23
C ARG A 20 -1.00 -10.19 5.12
N ASN A 21 0.07 -10.89 5.44
CA ASN A 21 1.42 -10.40 5.20
C ASN A 21 1.81 -10.79 3.78
N MET A 22 1.96 -9.79 2.91
CA MET A 22 2.30 -9.98 1.49
C MET A 22 3.42 -9.02 1.09
N CYS A 23 4.19 -9.42 0.10
CA CYS A 23 5.18 -8.57 -0.57
C CYS A 23 4.94 -8.60 -2.08
N VAL A 24 5.29 -7.50 -2.75
CA VAL A 24 5.25 -7.43 -4.21
C VAL A 24 6.67 -7.62 -4.72
N ILE A 25 6.85 -8.65 -5.55
CA ILE A 25 8.12 -8.95 -6.21
C ILE A 25 7.90 -8.81 -7.71
N ALA A 26 8.73 -8.01 -8.37
CA ALA A 26 8.69 -7.86 -9.81
C ALA A 26 10.09 -7.58 -10.36
N HIS A 27 10.26 -7.78 -11.66
CA HIS A 27 11.43 -7.31 -12.38
C HIS A 27 11.43 -5.77 -12.46
N VAL A 28 12.59 -5.19 -12.78
CA VAL A 28 12.71 -3.74 -13.01
C VAL A 28 11.80 -3.34 -14.17
N ASP A 29 11.19 -2.15 -14.09
CA ASP A 29 10.24 -1.61 -15.09
C ASP A 29 8.93 -2.39 -15.29
N HIS A 30 8.60 -3.35 -14.42
CA HIS A 30 7.33 -4.11 -14.50
C HIS A 30 6.18 -3.48 -13.72
N GLY A 31 6.23 -2.17 -13.45
CA GLY A 31 5.12 -1.45 -12.83
C GLY A 31 4.82 -1.80 -11.35
N LYS A 32 5.80 -2.36 -10.62
CA LYS A 32 5.64 -2.66 -9.19
C LYS A 32 5.26 -1.43 -8.36
N SER A 33 5.91 -0.30 -8.61
CA SER A 33 5.62 0.96 -7.91
C SER A 33 4.19 1.42 -8.24
N THR A 34 3.83 1.44 -9.52
CA THR A 34 2.47 1.75 -9.99
C THR A 34 1.39 0.88 -9.34
N LEU A 35 1.58 -0.44 -9.27
CA LEU A 35 0.63 -1.35 -8.62
C LEU A 35 0.51 -1.04 -7.12
N THR A 36 1.65 -0.81 -6.46
CA THR A 36 1.66 -0.55 -5.02
C THR A 36 0.99 0.79 -4.70
N ASP A 37 1.22 1.81 -5.50
CA ASP A 37 0.59 3.13 -5.36
C ASP A 37 -0.93 3.05 -5.55
N ALA A 38 -1.41 2.29 -6.53
CA ALA A 38 -2.83 2.04 -6.73
C ALA A 38 -3.48 1.36 -5.51
N LEU A 39 -2.79 0.38 -4.90
CA LEU A 39 -3.28 -0.28 -3.68
C LEU A 39 -3.34 0.67 -2.49
N VAL A 40 -2.29 1.47 -2.27
CA VAL A 40 -2.20 2.42 -1.16
C VAL A 40 -3.22 3.56 -1.32
N TRP A 41 -3.46 4.01 -2.56
CA TRP A 41 -4.54 4.94 -2.89
C TRP A 41 -5.92 4.34 -2.62
N LYS A 42 -6.18 3.12 -3.08
CA LYS A 42 -7.47 2.44 -2.86
C LYS A 42 -7.73 2.19 -1.37
N ALA A 43 -6.69 1.91 -0.58
CA ALA A 43 -6.77 1.83 0.87
C ALA A 43 -7.05 3.19 1.55
N GLY A 44 -7.01 4.28 0.79
CA GLY A 44 -7.24 5.65 1.25
C GLY A 44 -6.15 6.15 2.19
N ILE A 45 -4.92 5.68 2.01
CA ILE A 45 -3.75 6.08 2.80
C ILE A 45 -3.08 7.31 2.18
N ILE A 46 -3.06 7.36 0.84
CA ILE A 46 -2.58 8.51 0.05
C ILE A 46 -3.69 9.04 -0.85
N THR A 47 -3.54 10.30 -1.28
CA THR A 47 -4.40 10.90 -2.30
C THR A 47 -4.04 10.41 -3.70
N GLU A 48 -4.95 10.56 -4.66
CA GLU A 48 -4.72 10.17 -6.06
C GLU A 48 -3.51 10.92 -6.68
N GLN A 49 -3.38 12.22 -6.41
CA GLN A 49 -2.20 13.01 -6.83
C GLN A 49 -0.88 12.44 -6.28
N GLN A 50 -0.87 12.00 -5.02
CA GLN A 50 0.33 11.44 -4.40
C GLN A 50 0.71 10.08 -4.98
N ALA A 51 -0.27 9.28 -5.41
CA ALA A 51 -0.05 8.00 -6.07
C ALA A 51 0.58 8.17 -7.46
N GLY A 52 0.31 9.29 -8.15
CA GLY A 52 0.84 9.55 -9.49
C GLY A 52 2.18 10.30 -9.52
N GLU A 53 2.35 11.35 -8.70
CA GLU A 53 3.53 12.24 -8.82
C GLU A 53 4.71 11.81 -7.93
N ARG A 54 4.44 11.16 -6.81
CA ARG A 54 5.43 10.97 -5.73
C ARG A 54 5.64 9.52 -5.33
N CYS A 55 5.11 8.55 -6.09
CA CYS A 55 5.17 7.10 -5.87
C CYS A 55 5.58 6.74 -4.44
N PHE A 56 4.61 6.42 -3.58
CA PHE A 56 4.82 6.25 -2.14
C PHE A 56 5.98 5.29 -1.82
N THR A 57 6.20 4.28 -2.67
CA THR A 57 7.30 3.32 -2.53
C THR A 57 8.68 3.85 -2.92
N ASP A 58 8.78 4.77 -3.86
CA ASP A 58 10.05 5.32 -4.39
C ASP A 58 10.31 6.69 -3.78
N SER A 59 10.39 6.72 -2.45
CA SER A 59 10.46 7.96 -1.67
C SER A 59 11.81 8.68 -1.75
N ARG A 60 12.88 7.99 -2.19
CA ARG A 60 14.21 8.60 -2.32
C ARG A 60 14.44 9.15 -3.72
N ASP A 61 15.17 10.26 -3.82
CA ASP A 61 15.43 10.91 -5.11
C ASP A 61 16.23 10.02 -6.08
N ASP A 62 17.14 9.18 -5.58
CA ASP A 62 17.91 8.22 -6.38
C ASP A 62 17.06 7.07 -6.93
N GLU A 63 16.02 6.65 -6.22
CA GLU A 63 15.03 5.66 -6.67
C GLU A 63 14.20 6.23 -7.83
N ARG A 64 13.77 7.49 -7.70
CA ARG A 64 12.94 8.18 -8.70
C ARG A 64 13.69 8.49 -9.98
N GLU A 65 14.93 8.97 -9.87
CA GLU A 65 15.77 9.27 -11.04
C GLU A 65 16.05 8.00 -11.86
N LYS A 66 16.24 6.86 -11.18
CA LYS A 66 16.58 5.58 -11.80
C LYS A 66 15.37 4.71 -12.16
N GLY A 67 14.17 5.05 -11.70
CA GLY A 67 12.97 4.23 -11.91
C GLY A 67 13.03 2.87 -11.20
N ILE A 68 13.81 2.74 -10.12
CA ILE A 68 14.02 1.48 -9.40
C ILE A 68 13.63 1.62 -7.92
N THR A 69 13.28 0.50 -7.29
CA THR A 69 13.10 0.45 -5.84
C THR A 69 14.32 -0.17 -5.19
N ILE A 70 14.99 0.59 -4.33
CA ILE A 70 16.21 0.18 -3.62
C ILE A 70 15.85 -0.27 -2.21
N LYS A 71 14.88 0.41 -1.57
CA LYS A 71 14.46 0.17 -0.20
C LYS A 71 13.04 -0.39 -0.12
N ALA A 72 12.85 -1.39 0.73
CA ALA A 72 11.52 -1.87 1.06
C ALA A 72 10.80 -0.89 1.98
N SER A 73 9.57 -0.53 1.61
CA SER A 73 8.64 0.27 2.40
C SER A 73 7.43 -0.59 2.74
N SER A 74 7.04 -0.63 4.01
CA SER A 74 5.89 -1.40 4.49
C SER A 74 4.70 -0.48 4.78
N VAL A 75 3.50 -0.94 4.42
CA VAL A 75 2.24 -0.23 4.63
C VAL A 75 1.21 -1.20 5.19
N SER A 76 0.45 -0.75 6.19
CA SER A 76 -0.72 -1.48 6.68
C SER A 76 -1.98 -0.96 6.01
N MET A 77 -2.69 -1.84 5.31
CA MET A 77 -3.95 -1.53 4.64
C MET A 77 -5.10 -2.23 5.38
N TYR A 78 -6.26 -1.56 5.44
CA TYR A 78 -7.49 -2.12 6.01
C TYR A 78 -8.57 -2.13 4.94
N TYR A 79 -9.25 -3.26 4.80
CA TYR A 79 -10.35 -3.45 3.88
C TYR A 79 -11.44 -4.29 4.53
N THR A 80 -12.69 -3.92 4.29
CA THR A 80 -13.87 -4.68 4.71
C THR A 80 -14.44 -5.34 3.46
N LEU A 81 -14.48 -6.67 3.44
CA LEU A 81 -15.12 -7.41 2.36
C LEU A 81 -16.64 -7.32 2.56
N ASP A 82 -17.38 -7.05 1.49
CA ASP A 82 -18.84 -7.14 1.49
C ASP A 82 -19.23 -8.59 1.19
N ASP A 83 -20.13 -9.16 1.98
CA ASP A 83 -20.56 -10.56 1.86
C ASP A 83 -21.27 -10.83 0.52
N GLN A 84 -21.70 -9.79 -0.20
CA GLN A 84 -22.34 -9.91 -1.51
C GLN A 84 -21.37 -10.16 -2.69
N ILE A 85 -20.05 -10.18 -2.43
CA ILE A 85 -19.01 -10.31 -3.46
C ILE A 85 -18.48 -11.75 -3.57
N LEU A 86 -19.00 -12.69 -2.77
CA LEU A 86 -18.69 -14.14 -2.83
C LEU A 86 -19.86 -14.93 -3.42
#